data_AF-A0A532CCZ6-F1
#
_entry.id   AF-A0A532CCZ6-F1
#
_cell.length_a   1.000
_cell.length_b   1.000
_cell.length_c   1.000
_cell.angle_alpha   90.00
_cell.angle_beta   90.00
_cell.angle_gamma   90.00
#
_symmetry.space_group_name_H-M   'P 1'
#
loop_
_entity.id
_entity.type
_entity.pdbx_description
1 polymer ?
#
loop_
_entity_poly.entity_id
_entity_poly.type
_entity_poly.pdbx_seq_one_letter_code
_entity_poly.pdbx_strand_id
1 'polypeptide(L)' 'ELFAAPLHWGFVTLGWCGLFGGTGGVAAQIVARMSNLCDVVWNNESKDCLHVIPY' A
#
# COMPACT_ATOMS: atom_id res chain seq x y z
N GLU A 1 -28.42 10.07 -16.08
CA GLU A 1 -27.66 8.82 -16.30
C GLU A 1 -26.40 8.98 -17.15
N LEU A 2 -26.32 10.00 -18.04
CA LEU A 2 -25.17 10.24 -18.94
C LEU A 2 -23.79 10.39 -18.25
N PHE A 3 -23.76 10.71 -16.95
CA PHE A 3 -22.53 10.89 -16.16
C PHE A 3 -22.28 9.78 -15.14
N ALA A 4 -23.18 8.80 -15.01
CA ALA A 4 -23.05 7.73 -14.01
C ALA A 4 -21.97 6.71 -14.40
N ALA A 5 -21.93 6.31 -15.68
CA ALA A 5 -20.94 5.35 -16.15
C ALA A 5 -19.50 5.91 -16.08
N PRO A 6 -19.18 7.10 -16.62
CA PRO A 6 -17.81 7.63 -16.53
C PRO A 6 -17.36 7.91 -15.09
N LEU A 7 -18.27 8.36 -14.21
CA LEU A 7 -17.97 8.69 -12.82
C LEU A 7 -17.76 7.43 -11.96
N HIS A 8 -18.55 6.38 -12.17
CA HIS A 8 -18.35 5.10 -11.49
C HIS A 8 -17.00 4.47 -11.87
N TRP A 9 -16.70 4.39 -13.17
CA TRP A 9 -15.43 3.84 -13.65
C TRP A 9 -14.22 4.69 -13.24
N GLY A 10 -14.36 6.02 -13.22
CA GLY A 10 -13.33 6.93 -12.73
C GLY A 10 -13.04 6.76 -11.23
N PHE A 11 -14.08 6.63 -10.40
CA PHE A 11 -13.95 6.37 -8.97
C PHE A 11 -13.25 5.02 -8.69
N VAL A 12 -13.65 3.96 -9.39
CA VAL A 12 -13.04 2.63 -9.24
C VAL A 12 -11.57 2.64 -9.64
N THR A 13 -11.23 3.31 -10.75
CA THR A 13 -9.84 3.41 -11.23
C THR A 13 -8.96 4.20 -10.25
N LEU A 14 -9.43 5.34 -9.77
CA LEU A 14 -8.71 6.14 -8.76
C LEU A 14 -8.55 5.38 -7.43
N GLY A 15 -9.57 4.62 -7.01
CA GLY A 15 -9.49 3.75 -5.85
C GLY A 15 -8.42 2.67 -6.00
N TRP A 16 -8.34 2.00 -7.15
CA TRP A 16 -7.32 0.98 -7.40
C TRP A 16 -5.92 1.57 -7.53
N CYS A 17 -5.80 2.73 -8.17
CA CYS A 17 -4.54 3.48 -8.25
C CYS A 17 -4.07 3.97 -6.87
N GLY A 18 -4.96 4.40 -5.98
CA GLY A 18 -4.57 4.79 -4.61
C GLY A 18 -4.21 3.58 -3.74
N LEU A 19 -4.89 2.46 -3.93
CA LEU A 19 -4.70 1.25 -3.13
C LEU A 19 -3.44 0.47 -3.54
N PHE A 20 -3.18 0.36 -4.84
CA PHE A 20 -2.12 -0.50 -5.41
C PHE A 20 -1.24 0.19 -6.47
N GLY A 21 -1.43 1.49 -6.72
CA GLY A 21 -0.72 2.19 -7.81
C GLY A 21 0.80 2.21 -7.67
N GLY A 22 1.46 2.49 -8.80
CA GLY A 22 2.88 2.22 -9.07
C GLY A 22 3.92 2.91 -8.18
N THR A 23 3.53 3.81 -7.28
CA THR A 23 4.43 4.43 -6.28
C THR A 23 4.32 3.78 -4.89
N GLY A 24 3.66 2.63 -4.76
CA GLY A 24 3.41 2.00 -3.47
C GLY A 24 2.13 2.54 -2.85
N GLY A 25 0.99 2.14 -3.43
CA GLY A 25 -0.33 2.40 -2.84
C GLY A 25 -0.43 1.93 -1.39
N VAL A 26 -1.47 2.38 -0.69
CA VAL A 26 -1.61 2.16 0.76
C VAL A 26 -1.47 0.69 1.16
N ALA A 27 -1.96 -0.25 0.33
CA ALA A 27 -1.82 -1.67 0.59
C ALA A 27 -0.35 -2.13 0.55
N ALA A 28 0.45 -1.64 -0.40
CA ALA A 28 1.88 -1.97 -0.49
C ALA A 28 2.66 -1.42 0.72
N GLN A 29 2.32 -0.22 1.19
CA GLN A 29 2.92 0.37 2.39
C GLN A 29 2.60 -0.45 3.65
N ILE A 30 1.36 -0.92 3.77
CA ILE A 30 0.95 -1.80 4.87
C ILE A 30 1.72 -3.12 4.82
N VAL A 31 1.78 -3.78 3.65
CA VAL A 31 2.48 -5.06 3.50
C VAL A 31 3.97 -4.92 3.82
N ALA A 32 4.63 -3.86 3.35
CA ALA A 32 6.03 -3.60 3.68
C ALA A 32 6.26 -3.46 5.20
N ARG A 33 5.37 -2.76 5.90
CA ARG A 33 5.45 -2.63 7.37
C ARG A 33 5.23 -3.95 8.10
N MET A 34 4.26 -4.74 7.64
CA MET A 34 3.99 -6.05 8.23
C MET A 34 5.14 -7.03 7.98
N SER A 35 5.80 -6.96 6.82
CA SER A 35 7.01 -7.75 6.53
C SER A 35 8.14 -7.42 7.51
N ASN A 36 8.48 -6.14 7.68
CA ASN A 36 9.54 -5.73 8.61
C ASN A 36 9.21 -6.16 10.06
N LEU A 37 7.94 -6.10 10.46
CA LEU A 37 7.53 -6.56 11.80
C LEU A 37 7.70 -8.08 11.95
N CYS A 38 7.33 -8.86 10.93
CA CYS A 38 7.55 -10.30 10.93
C CYS A 38 9.05 -10.63 11.04
N ASP A 39 9.93 -9.89 10.36
CA ASP A 39 11.37 -10.12 10.46
C ASP A 39 11.91 -9.84 11.87
N VAL A 40 11.46 -8.77 12.51
CA VAL A 40 11.84 -8.47 13.90
C VAL A 40 11.32 -9.53 14.87
N VAL A 41 10.07 -9.97 14.73
CA VAL A 41 9.42 -10.89 15.68
C VAL A 41 9.86 -12.34 15.47
N TRP A 42 10.00 -12.76 14.22
CA TRP A 42 10.23 -14.16 13.86
C TRP A 42 11.70 -14.46 13.55
N ASN A 43 12.41 -13.50 12.94
CA ASN A 43 13.81 -13.68 12.52
C ASN A 43 14.82 -13.04 13.49
N ASN A 44 14.36 -12.45 14.60
CA ASN A 44 15.19 -11.72 15.58
C ASN A 44 16.04 -10.60 14.95
N GLU A 45 15.54 -9.96 13.89
CA GLU A 45 16.22 -8.80 13.30
C GLU A 45 16.20 -7.56 14.22
N SER A 46 17.14 -6.64 13.98
CA SER A 46 17.18 -5.35 14.68
C SER A 46 15.93 -4.52 14.37
N LYS A 47 15.42 -3.82 15.39
CA LYS A 47 14.27 -2.90 15.26
C LYS A 47 14.57 -1.69 14.37
N ASP A 48 15.83 -1.46 14.01
CA ASP A 48 16.24 -0.36 13.13
C ASP A 48 15.56 -0.42 11.75
N CYS A 49 15.22 -1.63 11.28
CA CYS A 49 14.52 -1.83 10.01
C CYS A 49 13.06 -1.31 10.01
N LEU A 50 12.47 -1.01 11.17
CA LEU A 50 11.13 -0.42 11.27
C LEU A 50 11.09 1.06 10.90
N HIS A 51 12.23 1.77 10.97
CA HIS A 51 12.34 3.19 10.64
C HIS A 51 12.58 3.45 9.15
N VAL A 52 13.08 2.46 8.42
CA VAL A 52 13.34 2.61 6.99
C VAL A 52 12.02 2.42 6.23
N ILE A 53 11.58 3.50 5.61
CA ILE A 53 10.52 3.45 4.59
C ILE A 53 11.14 3.90 3.27
N PRO A 54 11.36 3.00 2.31
CA PRO A 54 11.85 3.37 1.00
C PRO A 54 10.67 3.91 0.18
N TYR A 55 10.28 5.16 0.39
CA TYR A 55 9.48 5.93 -0.56
C TYR A 55 9.90 7.40 -0.56
#